data_AF-A0A2G9FM51-F1
#
_entry.id   AF-A0A2G9FM51-F1
#
_cell.length_a   1.000
_cell.length_b   1.000
_cell.length_c   1.000
_cell.angle_alpha   90.00
_cell.angle_beta   90.00
_cell.angle_gamma   90.00
#
_symmetry.space_group_name_H-M   'P 1'
#
loop_
_entity.id
_entity.type
_entity.pdbx_description
1 polymer ?
#
loop_
_entity_poly.entity_id
_entity_poly.type
_entity_poly.pdbx_seq_one_letter_code
_entity_poly.pdbx_strand_id
1 'polypeptide(L)'
;MLKIIETYMKNTGKRNRKYAKCLCSCGNICEIRFDSVGKTNSCGCLKKEQDKINLTKNHKHKLSHSKLWNTYYGMKNRCYDKNDKRYNNYGGRGIKICDEWLNSFENFVNWAINNGFENSKDISIDRIDNNSNYSPENCRWVNAKIQSRNRRSNLKILFEGKYITAMELSEKVNLSYKLVYDRIKRGDSIEEIISKEKLPMGVKCRGEKNHKAVLTEKQVLEIRKLRIDGFSLDYIKDKYSISKSAVSAIVNRRTWKHI
;
A
#
# COMPACT_ATOMS: atom_id res chain seq x y z
N MET A 1 -10.20 48.67 -22.02
CA MET A 1 -9.81 49.70 -21.03
C MET A 1 -11.07 50.33 -20.45
N LEU A 2 -11.09 50.67 -19.17
CA LEU A 2 -12.22 51.31 -18.49
C LEU A 2 -11.98 52.82 -18.35
N LYS A 3 -12.97 53.63 -18.73
CA LYS A 3 -12.98 55.09 -18.51
C LYS A 3 -14.05 55.43 -17.48
N ILE A 4 -13.68 56.12 -16.39
CA ILE A 4 -14.64 56.55 -15.37
C ILE A 4 -15.60 57.58 -15.98
N ILE A 5 -16.90 57.37 -15.77
CA ILE A 5 -17.96 58.33 -16.11
C ILE A 5 -18.30 59.15 -14.86
N GLU A 6 -18.60 58.47 -13.75
CA GLU A 6 -18.99 59.10 -12.49
C GLU A 6 -18.58 58.24 -11.28
N THR A 7 -18.55 58.85 -10.10
CA THR A 7 -18.31 58.16 -8.83
C THR A 7 -19.33 58.56 -7.77
N TYR A 8 -19.72 57.63 -6.92
CA TYR A 8 -20.75 57.84 -5.89
C TYR A 8 -20.54 56.93 -4.69
N MET A 9 -21.20 57.26 -3.58
CA MET A 9 -21.24 56.44 -2.37
C MET A 9 -22.44 55.50 -2.43
N LYS A 10 -22.22 54.22 -2.13
CA LYS A 10 -23.27 53.20 -2.06
C LYS A 10 -23.17 52.47 -0.73
N ASN A 11 -24.32 52.31 -0.07
CA ASN A 11 -24.38 51.53 1.16
C ASN A 11 -24.30 50.04 0.80
N THR A 12 -23.30 49.36 1.36
CA THR A 12 -23.13 47.90 1.19
C THR A 12 -23.00 47.25 2.56
N GLY A 13 -24.14 46.80 3.10
CA GLY A 13 -24.23 46.24 4.44
C GLY A 13 -24.11 47.31 5.52
N LYS A 14 -23.12 47.19 6.42
CA LYS A 14 -22.86 48.16 7.51
C LYS A 14 -21.86 49.27 7.14
N ARG A 15 -21.45 49.37 5.87
CA ARG A 15 -20.40 50.30 5.42
C ARG A 15 -20.80 51.02 4.14
N ASN A 16 -20.59 52.34 4.13
CA ASN A 16 -20.65 53.14 2.91
C ASN A 16 -19.33 52.98 2.15
N ARG A 17 -19.40 52.56 0.89
CA ARG A 17 -18.23 52.37 0.02
C ARG A 17 -18.37 53.23 -1.23
N LYS A 18 -17.24 53.69 -1.75
CA LYS A 18 -17.18 54.46 -3.00
C LYS A 18 -17.16 53.51 -4.21
N TYR A 19 -18.00 53.81 -5.19
CA TYR A 19 -18.13 53.09 -6.46
C TYR A 19 -17.89 54.04 -7.63
N ALA A 20 -17.53 53.48 -8.78
CA ALA A 20 -17.40 54.18 -10.06
C ALA A 20 -18.24 53.47 -11.12
N LYS A 21 -19.01 54.25 -11.91
CA LYS A 21 -19.51 53.76 -13.21
C LYS A 21 -18.44 54.03 -14.25
N CYS A 22 -18.09 52.99 -15.00
CA CYS A 22 -17.07 53.07 -16.02
C CYS A 22 -17.63 52.66 -17.39
N LEU A 23 -17.28 53.41 -18.43
CA LEU A 23 -17.45 53.00 -19.81
C LEU A 23 -16.31 52.05 -20.20
N CYS A 24 -16.64 50.82 -20.57
CA CYS A 24 -15.68 49.89 -21.13
C CYS A 24 -15.45 50.16 -22.60
N SER A 25 -14.24 49.87 -23.10
CA SER A 25 -13.91 49.93 -24.53
C SER A 25 -14.80 49.05 -25.41
N CYS A 26 -15.50 48.06 -24.85
CA CYS A 26 -16.52 47.27 -25.57
C CYS A 26 -17.90 47.95 -25.63
N GLY A 27 -18.02 49.21 -25.20
CA GLY A 27 -19.27 49.99 -25.20
C GLY A 27 -20.18 49.79 -23.98
N ASN A 28 -19.94 48.78 -23.15
CA ASN A 28 -20.77 48.51 -21.97
C ASN A 28 -20.40 49.41 -20.78
N ILE A 29 -21.41 49.80 -20.01
CA ILE A 29 -21.22 50.47 -18.71
C ILE A 29 -21.18 49.42 -17.61
N CYS A 30 -20.18 49.50 -16.74
CA CYS A 30 -20.06 48.63 -15.57
C CYS A 30 -19.87 49.43 -14.28
N GLU A 31 -20.44 48.93 -13.19
CA GLU A 31 -20.22 49.43 -11.84
C GLU A 31 -19.07 48.65 -11.20
N ILE A 32 -18.01 49.34 -10.76
CA ILE A 32 -16.91 48.73 -10.01
C ILE A 32 -16.65 49.51 -8.72
N ARG A 33 -16.10 48.83 -7.71
CA ARG A 33 -15.65 49.50 -6.49
C ARG A 33 -14.47 50.43 -6.81
N PHE A 34 -14.43 51.61 -6.20
CA PHE A 34 -13.48 52.65 -6.59
C PHE A 34 -12.01 52.24 -6.37
N ASP A 35 -11.72 51.45 -5.35
CA ASP A 35 -10.38 50.89 -5.07
C ASP A 35 -9.96 49.74 -6.01
N SER A 36 -10.86 49.29 -6.88
CA SER A 36 -10.57 48.34 -7.97
C SER A 36 -10.27 49.05 -9.29
N VAL A 37 -10.45 50.37 -9.36
CA VAL A 37 -10.03 51.18 -10.52
C VAL A 37 -8.51 51.04 -10.69
N GLY A 38 -8.07 50.82 -11.93
CA GLY A 38 -6.66 50.56 -12.26
C GLY A 38 -6.22 49.10 -12.09
N LYS A 39 -6.97 48.28 -11.35
CA LYS A 39 -6.80 46.82 -11.29
C LYS A 39 -7.73 46.09 -12.27
N THR A 40 -8.93 46.62 -12.46
CA THR A 40 -9.92 46.09 -13.40
C THR A 40 -9.79 46.77 -14.76
N ASN A 41 -9.47 45.99 -15.80
CA ASN A 41 -9.17 46.52 -17.14
C ASN A 41 -10.37 46.48 -18.13
N SER A 42 -11.45 45.80 -17.76
CA SER A 42 -12.67 45.67 -18.58
C SER A 42 -13.91 45.36 -17.75
N CYS A 43 -15.09 45.47 -18.35
CA CYS A 43 -16.38 45.07 -17.74
C CYS A 43 -16.57 43.53 -17.67
N GLY A 44 -15.52 42.74 -17.87
CA GLY A 44 -15.58 41.28 -18.02
C GLY A 44 -15.64 40.80 -19.48
N CYS A 45 -15.68 41.70 -20.46
CA CYS A 45 -15.66 41.34 -21.88
C CYS A 45 -14.38 40.61 -22.28
N LEU A 46 -13.21 41.06 -21.81
CA LEU A 46 -11.92 40.40 -22.08
C LEU A 46 -11.90 38.97 -21.55
N LYS A 47 -12.49 38.74 -20.37
CA LYS A 47 -12.62 37.40 -19.80
C LYS A 47 -13.55 36.52 -20.63
N LYS A 48 -14.69 37.04 -21.10
CA LYS A 48 -15.60 36.31 -22.00
C LYS A 48 -14.96 35.96 -23.34
N GLU A 49 -14.17 36.86 -23.92
CA GLU A 49 -13.43 36.60 -25.17
C GLU A 49 -12.36 35.53 -24.95
N GLN A 50 -11.59 35.65 -23.87
CA GLN A 50 -10.60 34.65 -23.48
C GLN A 50 -11.26 33.29 -23.20
N ASP A 51 -12.42 33.27 -22.54
CA ASP A 51 -13.15 32.05 -22.24
C ASP A 51 -13.72 31.40 -23.51
N LYS A 52 -14.11 32.15 -24.55
CA LYS A 52 -14.48 31.57 -25.85
C LYS A 52 -13.33 30.82 -26.52
N ILE A 53 -12.10 31.34 -26.38
CA ILE A 53 -10.87 30.69 -26.88
C ILE A 53 -10.55 29.46 -26.01
N ASN A 54 -10.66 29.59 -24.69
CA ASN A 54 -10.35 28.54 -23.74
C ASN A 54 -11.44 27.47 -23.62
N LEU A 55 -12.68 27.71 -24.04
CA LEU A 55 -13.80 26.76 -23.96
C LEU A 55 -14.14 26.13 -25.31
N THR A 56 -13.18 26.07 -26.23
CA THR A 56 -13.32 25.37 -27.50
C THR A 56 -13.50 23.86 -27.29
N LYS A 57 -14.11 23.18 -28.27
CA LYS A 57 -14.29 21.71 -28.29
C LYS A 57 -12.96 20.94 -28.12
N ASN A 58 -11.85 21.59 -28.48
CA ASN A 58 -10.47 21.08 -28.40
C ASN A 58 -9.73 21.45 -27.11
N HIS A 59 -10.41 22.07 -26.13
CA HIS A 59 -9.79 22.30 -24.84
C HIS A 59 -9.60 20.96 -24.11
N LYS A 60 -8.36 20.47 -24.15
CA LYS A 60 -7.89 19.18 -23.61
C LYS A 60 -8.25 18.92 -22.14
N HIS A 61 -8.69 19.96 -21.41
CA HIS A 61 -8.86 19.93 -19.96
C HIS A 61 -10.12 19.22 -19.41
N LYS A 62 -10.98 18.61 -20.25
CA LYS A 62 -12.17 17.89 -19.72
C LYS A 62 -11.80 16.68 -18.83
N LEU A 63 -10.57 16.19 -18.95
CA LEU A 63 -10.07 15.08 -18.14
C LEU A 63 -9.08 15.50 -17.06
N SER A 64 -8.80 16.80 -16.86
CA SER A 64 -7.69 17.30 -16.00
C SER A 64 -7.76 16.96 -14.51
N HIS A 65 -8.85 16.35 -14.05
CA HIS A 65 -8.97 15.81 -12.70
C HIS A 65 -9.64 14.42 -12.71
N SER A 66 -9.66 13.77 -13.87
CA SER A 66 -10.20 12.41 -14.03
C SER A 66 -9.25 11.38 -13.41
N LYS A 67 -9.82 10.23 -13.05
CA LYS A 67 -9.06 9.06 -12.61
C LYS A 67 -7.99 8.65 -13.64
N LEU A 68 -8.32 8.71 -14.94
CA LEU A 68 -7.38 8.39 -16.02
C LEU A 68 -6.21 9.38 -16.09
N TRP A 69 -6.48 10.68 -16.00
CA TRP A 69 -5.43 11.70 -15.95
C TRP A 69 -4.50 11.51 -14.77
N ASN A 70 -5.06 11.33 -13.55
CA ASN A 70 -4.26 11.10 -12.36
C ASN A 70 -3.41 9.82 -12.46
N THR A 71 -3.97 8.78 -13.08
CA THR A 71 -3.26 7.51 -13.30
C THR A 71 -2.12 7.68 -14.29
N TYR A 72 -2.38 8.30 -15.45
CA TYR A 72 -1.39 8.58 -16.48
C TYR A 72 -0.27 9.47 -15.95
N TYR A 73 -0.61 10.58 -15.29
CA TYR A 73 0.35 11.49 -14.70
C TYR A 73 1.19 10.79 -13.62
N GLY A 74 0.55 9.98 -12.76
CA GLY A 74 1.25 9.16 -11.77
C GLY A 74 2.15 8.07 -12.38
N MET A 75 1.80 7.51 -13.54
CA MET A 75 2.71 6.63 -14.29
C MET A 75 3.93 7.40 -14.80
N LYS A 76 3.70 8.58 -15.40
CA LYS A 76 4.75 9.41 -15.99
C LYS A 76 5.75 9.88 -14.94
N ASN A 77 5.28 10.36 -13.80
CA ASN A 77 6.16 10.79 -12.69
C ASN A 77 7.01 9.64 -12.17
N ARG A 78 6.40 8.47 -11.89
CA ARG A 78 7.15 7.29 -11.44
C ARG A 78 8.27 6.90 -12.40
N CYS A 79 8.07 7.04 -13.71
CA CYS A 79 9.05 6.63 -14.73
C CYS A 79 10.11 7.70 -15.03
N TYR A 80 9.76 8.99 -14.95
CA TYR A 80 10.61 10.05 -15.51
C TYR A 80 10.94 11.18 -14.53
N ASP A 81 10.20 11.35 -13.45
CA ASP A 81 10.50 12.36 -12.43
C ASP A 81 11.44 11.79 -11.36
N LYS A 82 12.71 12.22 -11.40
CA LYS A 82 13.75 11.81 -10.45
C LYS A 82 13.46 12.24 -9.00
N ASN A 83 12.58 13.22 -8.79
CA ASN A 83 12.17 13.67 -7.45
C ASN A 83 10.99 12.87 -6.89
N ASP A 84 10.33 12.04 -7.71
CA ASP A 84 9.28 11.16 -7.22
C ASP A 84 9.88 10.12 -6.26
N LYS A 85 9.32 10.01 -5.05
CA LYS A 85 9.78 9.06 -4.01
C LYS A 85 9.81 7.61 -4.50
N ARG A 86 9.04 7.28 -5.54
CA ARG A 86 8.95 5.95 -6.13
C ARG A 86 9.85 5.80 -7.37
N TYR A 87 10.53 6.84 -7.85
CA TYR A 87 11.36 6.79 -9.06
C TYR A 87 12.31 5.59 -9.06
N ASN A 88 13.02 5.35 -7.95
CA ASN A 88 13.96 4.22 -7.80
C ASN A 88 13.31 2.84 -8.03
N ASN A 89 12.00 2.71 -7.81
CA ASN A 89 11.25 1.47 -8.04
C ASN A 89 10.70 1.32 -9.47
N TYR A 90 10.85 2.35 -10.30
CA TYR A 90 10.29 2.48 -11.63
C TYR A 90 11.35 3.02 -12.59
N GLY A 91 11.42 4.33 -12.81
CA GLY A 91 12.38 4.97 -13.72
C GLY A 91 13.84 4.62 -13.43
N GLY A 92 14.23 4.54 -12.14
CA GLY A 92 15.57 4.13 -11.72
C GLY A 92 15.93 2.67 -12.08
N ARG A 93 14.94 1.85 -12.47
CA ARG A 93 15.13 0.49 -12.98
C ARG A 93 15.10 0.41 -14.51
N GLY A 94 14.95 1.54 -15.19
CA GLY A 94 14.80 1.59 -16.65
C GLY A 94 13.38 1.36 -17.16
N ILE A 95 12.38 1.34 -16.27
CA ILE A 95 10.98 1.16 -16.70
C ILE A 95 10.46 2.46 -17.32
N LYS A 96 9.91 2.33 -18.53
CA LYS A 96 9.37 3.41 -19.35
C LYS A 96 7.89 3.23 -19.64
N ILE A 97 7.32 4.25 -20.25
CA ILE A 97 5.99 4.22 -20.89
C ILE A 97 6.23 4.13 -22.40
N CYS A 98 5.47 3.31 -23.11
CA CYS A 98 5.55 3.22 -24.57
C CYS A 98 5.33 4.59 -25.23
N ASP A 99 5.98 4.81 -26.38
CA ASP A 99 5.98 6.10 -27.05
C ASP A 99 4.57 6.55 -27.46
N GLU A 100 3.71 5.60 -27.84
CA GLU A 100 2.31 5.87 -28.19
C GLU A 100 1.56 6.60 -27.08
N TRP A 101 1.69 6.13 -25.83
CA TRP A 101 1.05 6.75 -24.67
C TRP A 101 1.83 7.98 -24.19
N LEU A 102 3.16 7.96 -24.30
CA LEU A 102 3.99 9.09 -23.88
C LEU A 102 3.72 10.35 -24.70
N ASN A 103 3.46 10.16 -26.00
CA ASN A 103 3.21 11.24 -26.95
C ASN A 103 1.73 11.65 -27.06
N SER A 104 0.80 10.81 -26.58
CA SER A 104 -0.64 11.07 -26.65
C SER A 104 -1.38 10.52 -25.42
N PHE A 105 -1.92 11.42 -24.60
CA PHE A 105 -2.78 11.05 -23.49
C PHE A 105 -4.08 10.41 -24.00
N GLU A 106 -4.58 10.88 -25.13
CA GLU A 106 -5.76 10.37 -25.81
C GLU A 106 -5.59 8.89 -26.19
N ASN A 107 -4.40 8.48 -26.64
CA ASN A 107 -4.12 7.07 -26.94
C ASN A 107 -4.18 6.19 -25.70
N PHE A 108 -3.63 6.66 -24.57
CA PHE A 108 -3.76 5.96 -23.28
C PHE A 108 -5.23 5.85 -22.85
N VAL A 109 -6.02 6.92 -22.99
CA VAL A 109 -7.45 6.92 -22.64
C VAL A 109 -8.23 5.94 -23.50
N ASN A 110 -8.02 5.95 -24.81
CA ASN A 110 -8.69 5.03 -25.74
C ASN A 110 -8.35 3.58 -25.41
N TRP A 111 -7.07 3.26 -25.19
CA TRP A 111 -6.68 1.93 -24.72
C TRP A 111 -7.38 1.57 -23.41
N ALA A 112 -7.36 2.46 -22.42
CA ALA A 112 -7.92 2.19 -21.10
C ALA A 112 -9.40 1.82 -21.19
N ILE A 113 -10.21 2.62 -21.89
CA ILE A 113 -11.65 2.39 -22.06
C ILE A 113 -11.91 1.05 -22.77
N ASN A 114 -11.13 0.73 -23.80
CA ASN A 114 -11.28 -0.51 -24.56
C ASN A 114 -10.75 -1.76 -23.84
N ASN A 115 -10.00 -1.60 -22.75
CA ASN A 115 -9.31 -2.69 -22.06
C ASN A 115 -9.73 -2.83 -20.59
N GLY A 116 -11.00 -2.52 -20.29
CA GLY A 116 -11.59 -2.80 -18.98
C GLY A 116 -11.36 -1.72 -17.92
N PHE A 117 -11.07 -0.48 -18.33
CA PHE A 117 -11.15 0.65 -17.41
C PHE A 117 -12.59 0.84 -16.93
N GLU A 118 -12.74 0.83 -15.60
CA GLU A 118 -13.95 1.23 -14.93
C GLU A 118 -13.65 2.43 -14.05
N ASN A 119 -14.56 3.41 -14.05
CA ASN A 119 -14.46 4.59 -13.20
C ASN A 119 -14.87 4.28 -11.73
N SER A 120 -14.35 3.18 -11.19
CA SER A 120 -14.57 2.72 -9.81
C SER A 120 -13.29 2.87 -8.97
N LYS A 121 -13.40 3.01 -7.66
CA LYS A 121 -12.25 3.03 -6.74
C LYS A 121 -11.52 1.68 -6.62
N ASP A 122 -12.17 0.58 -7.02
CA ASP A 122 -11.70 -0.78 -6.73
C ASP A 122 -10.68 -1.32 -7.74
N ILE A 123 -10.41 -0.56 -8.79
CA ILE A 123 -9.63 -0.95 -9.96
C ILE A 123 -8.53 0.09 -10.21
N SER A 124 -7.30 -0.36 -10.43
CA SER A 124 -6.21 0.51 -10.89
C SER A 124 -5.30 -0.21 -11.87
N ILE A 125 -4.46 0.56 -12.55
CA ILE A 125 -3.51 0.02 -13.52
C ILE A 125 -2.44 -0.83 -12.83
N ASP A 126 -2.21 -2.02 -13.34
CA ASP A 126 -1.18 -2.97 -12.96
C ASP A 126 -0.34 -3.33 -14.19
N ARG A 127 0.90 -3.78 -13.96
CA ARG A 127 1.75 -4.33 -15.02
C ARG A 127 1.83 -5.84 -14.85
N ILE A 128 1.40 -6.63 -15.83
CA ILE A 128 1.37 -8.10 -15.78
C ILE A 128 2.75 -8.64 -15.37
N ASP A 129 3.79 -8.20 -16.06
CA ASP A 129 5.17 -8.32 -15.61
C ASP A 129 5.65 -7.00 -15.01
N ASN A 130 5.92 -7.02 -13.70
CA ASN A 130 6.38 -5.86 -12.95
C ASN A 130 7.83 -5.42 -13.28
N ASN A 131 8.55 -6.18 -14.10
CA ASN A 131 9.86 -5.79 -14.64
C ASN A 131 9.76 -5.14 -16.02
N SER A 132 8.61 -5.26 -16.69
CA SER A 132 8.39 -4.74 -18.04
C SER A 132 7.78 -3.32 -18.03
N ASN A 133 7.76 -2.68 -19.20
CA ASN A 133 7.31 -1.30 -19.40
C ASN A 133 5.78 -1.13 -19.24
N TYR A 134 5.33 0.12 -19.14
CA TYR A 134 3.91 0.43 -19.35
C TYR A 134 3.61 0.42 -20.85
N SER A 135 2.80 -0.55 -21.28
CA SER A 135 2.36 -0.70 -22.68
C SER A 135 1.02 -1.44 -22.73
N PRO A 136 0.30 -1.42 -23.86
CA PRO A 136 -0.95 -2.16 -24.03
C PRO A 136 -0.84 -3.65 -23.69
N GLU A 137 0.30 -4.28 -24.00
CA GLU A 137 0.54 -5.72 -23.87
C GLU A 137 0.89 -6.11 -22.43
N ASN A 138 1.50 -5.20 -21.67
CA ASN A 138 1.94 -5.46 -20.31
C ASN A 138 1.05 -4.80 -19.25
N CYS A 139 0.09 -3.96 -19.62
CA CYS A 139 -0.80 -3.31 -18.66
C CYS A 139 -2.17 -3.97 -18.61
N ARG A 140 -2.78 -3.93 -17.42
CA ARG A 140 -4.16 -4.38 -17.20
C ARG A 140 -4.80 -3.57 -16.09
N TRP A 141 -6.12 -3.55 -16.09
CA TRP A 141 -6.90 -2.96 -15.02
C TRP A 141 -7.38 -4.03 -14.05
N VAL A 142 -6.96 -3.95 -12.79
CA VAL A 142 -7.25 -4.99 -11.79
C VAL A 142 -7.43 -4.40 -10.40
N ASN A 143 -7.99 -5.22 -9.51
CA ASN A 143 -8.20 -4.84 -8.12
C ASN A 143 -6.93 -4.94 -7.25
N ALA A 144 -7.04 -4.46 -6.02
CA ALA A 144 -5.96 -4.47 -5.04
C ALA A 144 -5.46 -5.89 -4.70
N LYS A 145 -6.34 -6.91 -4.74
CA LYS A 145 -5.97 -8.32 -4.46
C LYS A 145 -4.99 -8.83 -5.52
N ILE A 146 -5.28 -8.59 -6.80
CA ILE A 146 -4.41 -9.00 -7.91
C ILE A 146 -3.09 -8.22 -7.91
N GLN A 147 -3.12 -6.90 -7.72
CA GLN A 147 -1.89 -6.10 -7.60
C GLN A 147 -1.01 -6.53 -6.43
N SER A 148 -1.62 -6.88 -5.29
CA SER A 148 -0.88 -7.37 -4.13
C SER A 148 -0.12 -8.64 -4.47
N ARG A 149 -0.72 -9.57 -5.22
CA ARG A 149 -0.06 -10.81 -5.68
C ARG A 149 1.10 -10.57 -6.64
N ASN A 150 1.05 -9.47 -7.40
CA ASN A 150 2.10 -9.10 -8.35
C ASN A 150 3.31 -8.38 -7.71
N ARG A 151 3.30 -8.13 -6.40
CA ARG A 151 4.42 -7.47 -5.72
C ARG A 151 5.68 -8.33 -5.75
N ARG A 152 6.83 -7.69 -6.04
CA ARG A 152 8.16 -8.32 -6.00
C ARG A 152 8.56 -8.86 -4.62
N SER A 153 7.99 -8.28 -3.56
CA SER A 153 8.22 -8.71 -2.19
C SER A 153 7.56 -10.05 -1.85
N ASN A 154 6.71 -10.58 -2.73
CA ASN A 154 6.06 -11.86 -2.49
C ASN A 154 7.04 -13.02 -2.68
N LEU A 155 6.92 -14.00 -1.79
CA LEU A 155 7.57 -15.29 -1.94
C LEU A 155 6.86 -16.06 -3.06
N LYS A 156 7.59 -16.36 -4.14
CA LYS A 156 7.11 -17.13 -5.29
C LYS A 156 7.70 -18.53 -5.27
N ILE A 157 6.91 -19.53 -5.64
CA ILE A 157 7.30 -20.92 -5.77
C ILE A 157 6.79 -21.48 -7.10
N LEU A 158 7.56 -22.38 -7.70
CA LEU A 158 7.14 -23.13 -8.89
C LEU A 158 6.15 -24.21 -8.47
N PHE A 159 4.93 -24.12 -8.98
CA PHE A 159 3.88 -25.10 -8.74
C PHE A 159 3.11 -25.33 -10.05
N GLU A 160 2.93 -26.59 -10.46
CA GLU A 160 2.25 -26.95 -11.72
C GLU A 160 2.80 -26.19 -12.96
N GLY A 161 4.12 -26.03 -13.03
CA GLY A 161 4.80 -25.35 -14.14
C GLY A 161 4.66 -23.82 -14.15
N LYS A 162 4.09 -23.20 -13.10
CA LYS A 162 3.94 -21.74 -12.99
C LYS A 162 4.46 -21.22 -11.65
N TYR A 163 5.05 -20.02 -11.67
CA TYR A 163 5.41 -19.32 -10.43
C TYR A 163 4.17 -18.69 -9.81
N ILE A 164 3.77 -19.16 -8.62
CA ILE A 164 2.67 -18.61 -7.84
C ILE A 164 3.16 -18.12 -6.48
N THR A 165 2.39 -17.23 -5.86
CA THR A 165 2.69 -16.73 -4.51
C THR A 165 2.34 -17.75 -3.43
N ALA A 166 2.99 -17.66 -2.26
CA ALA A 166 2.62 -18.47 -1.10
C ALA A 166 1.13 -18.35 -0.71
N MET A 167 0.52 -17.17 -0.93
CA MET A 167 -0.90 -16.94 -0.69
C MET A 167 -1.79 -17.69 -1.70
N GLU A 168 -1.42 -17.67 -2.98
CA GLU A 168 -2.15 -18.43 -4.01
C GLU A 168 -2.02 -19.94 -3.78
N LEU A 169 -0.84 -20.41 -3.39
CA LEU A 169 -0.65 -21.82 -3.03
C LEU A 169 -1.52 -22.20 -1.83
N SER A 170 -1.52 -21.38 -0.78
CA SER A 170 -2.36 -21.54 0.41
C SER A 170 -3.84 -21.67 0.09
N GLU A 171 -4.37 -20.80 -0.78
CA GLU A 171 -5.76 -20.89 -1.27
C GLU A 171 -6.00 -22.16 -2.10
N LYS A 172 -5.08 -22.52 -3.00
CA LYS A 172 -5.21 -23.70 -3.88
C LYS A 172 -5.26 -25.03 -3.13
N VAL A 173 -4.42 -25.19 -2.11
CA VAL A 173 -4.27 -26.46 -1.36
C VAL A 173 -5.08 -26.46 -0.06
N ASN A 174 -5.79 -25.37 0.23
CA ASN A 174 -6.57 -25.16 1.44
C ASN A 174 -5.76 -25.38 2.73
N LEU A 175 -4.57 -24.79 2.79
CA LEU A 175 -3.71 -24.76 3.97
C LEU A 175 -3.55 -23.33 4.49
N SER A 176 -3.31 -23.16 5.79
CA SER A 176 -3.07 -21.83 6.34
C SER A 176 -1.85 -21.17 5.70
N TYR A 177 -1.94 -19.88 5.37
CA TYR A 177 -0.83 -19.12 4.78
C TYR A 177 0.46 -19.22 5.59
N LYS A 178 0.36 -19.13 6.93
CA LYS A 178 1.52 -19.20 7.83
C LYS A 178 2.29 -20.52 7.66
N LEU A 179 1.57 -21.64 7.60
CA LEU A 179 2.17 -22.96 7.40
C LEU A 179 2.90 -23.04 6.06
N VAL A 180 2.22 -22.66 4.98
CA VAL A 180 2.82 -22.67 3.63
C VAL A 180 4.05 -21.77 3.57
N TYR A 181 3.95 -20.56 4.12
CA TYR A 181 5.06 -19.61 4.17
C TYR A 181 6.27 -20.17 4.91
N ASP A 182 6.07 -20.74 6.10
CA ASP A 182 7.15 -21.28 6.92
C ASP A 182 7.85 -22.46 6.23
N ARG A 183 7.07 -23.33 5.57
CA ARG A 183 7.61 -24.47 4.82
C ARG A 183 8.45 -24.04 3.63
N ILE A 184 7.97 -23.08 2.83
CA ILE A 184 8.76 -22.51 1.73
C ILE A 184 10.03 -21.83 2.27
N LYS A 185 9.93 -21.10 3.40
CA LYS A 185 11.10 -20.43 4.01
C LYS A 185 12.14 -21.40 4.58
N ARG A 186 11.71 -22.57 5.05
CA ARG A 186 12.58 -23.66 5.50
C ARG A 186 13.28 -24.37 4.34
N GLY A 187 12.73 -24.27 3.12
CA GLY A 187 13.27 -24.93 1.93
C GLY A 187 12.72 -26.33 1.71
N ASP A 188 11.53 -26.62 2.22
CA ASP A 188 10.85 -27.91 2.07
C ASP A 188 10.54 -28.23 0.60
N SER A 189 10.38 -29.52 0.27
CA SER A 189 9.93 -29.95 -1.05
C SER A 189 8.48 -29.53 -1.32
N ILE A 190 8.06 -29.52 -2.59
CA ILE A 190 6.69 -29.12 -2.92
C ILE A 190 5.65 -30.05 -2.29
N GLU A 191 5.94 -31.35 -2.22
CA GLU A 191 5.13 -32.37 -1.59
C GLU A 191 4.96 -32.11 -0.09
N GLU A 192 6.04 -31.74 0.59
CA GLU A 192 6.03 -31.37 2.01
C GLU A 192 5.26 -30.06 2.26
N ILE A 193 5.41 -29.08 1.36
CA ILE A 193 4.73 -27.79 1.44
C ILE A 193 3.21 -27.98 1.38
N ILE A 194 2.72 -28.80 0.45
CA ILE A 194 1.29 -29.04 0.25
C ILE A 194 0.70 -30.13 1.16
N SER A 195 1.54 -30.83 1.94
CA SER A 195 1.08 -31.88 2.84
C SER A 195 0.13 -31.35 3.92
N LYS A 196 -1.03 -32.00 4.07
CA LYS A 196 -1.99 -31.70 5.15
C LYS A 196 -1.54 -32.19 6.51
N GLU A 197 -0.60 -33.14 6.54
CA GLU A 197 -0.03 -33.61 7.78
C GLU A 197 0.79 -32.50 8.41
N LYS A 198 0.53 -32.24 9.70
CA LYS A 198 1.42 -31.38 10.46
C LYS A 198 2.74 -32.13 10.60
N LEU A 199 3.73 -31.77 9.77
CA LEU A 199 5.13 -32.03 10.07
C LEU A 199 5.33 -31.68 11.55
N PRO A 200 5.94 -32.57 12.36
CA PRO A 200 6.01 -32.38 13.79
C PRO A 200 6.63 -31.00 14.05
N MET A 201 5.80 -30.04 14.48
CA MET A 201 6.29 -28.73 14.85
C MET A 201 7.41 -28.97 15.86
N GLY A 202 8.59 -28.42 15.54
CA GLY A 202 9.88 -28.70 16.19
C GLY A 202 9.69 -29.35 17.55
N VAL A 203 10.06 -30.63 17.63
CA VAL A 203 9.94 -31.49 18.82
C VAL A 203 10.01 -30.58 20.03
N LYS A 204 8.90 -30.39 20.76
CA LYS A 204 8.93 -29.54 21.95
C LYS A 204 10.04 -30.11 22.81
N CYS A 205 11.17 -29.42 22.85
CA CYS A 205 12.32 -29.73 23.67
C CYS A 205 11.85 -29.57 25.12
N ARG A 206 11.26 -30.65 25.65
CA ARG A 206 10.69 -30.77 26.99
C ARG A 206 11.63 -31.62 27.82
N GLY A 207 11.60 -31.37 29.12
CA GLY A 207 12.47 -32.07 30.04
C GLY A 207 13.93 -31.86 29.66
N GLU A 208 14.70 -32.95 29.63
CA GLU A 208 16.14 -32.93 29.36
C GLU A 208 16.51 -32.51 27.93
N LYS A 209 15.56 -32.61 26.98
CA LYS A 209 15.79 -32.18 25.59
C LYS A 209 15.79 -30.65 25.43
N ASN A 210 15.43 -29.90 26.48
CA ASN A 210 15.50 -28.44 26.49
C ASN A 210 16.94 -27.97 26.71
N HIS A 211 17.44 -27.08 25.84
CA HIS A 211 18.79 -26.49 25.99
C HIS A 211 19.00 -25.72 27.30
N LYS A 212 17.93 -25.36 28.02
CA LYS A 212 17.96 -24.74 29.35
C LYS A 212 17.77 -25.72 30.52
N ALA A 213 17.61 -27.02 30.24
CA ALA A 213 17.42 -28.01 31.29
C ALA A 213 18.71 -28.22 32.08
N VAL A 214 18.59 -28.14 33.40
CA VAL A 214 19.71 -28.34 34.34
C VAL A 214 19.61 -29.72 35.02
N LEU A 215 18.53 -30.46 34.76
CA LEU A 215 18.24 -31.77 35.33
C LEU A 215 17.95 -32.77 34.21
N THR A 216 18.30 -34.03 34.42
CA THR A 216 17.90 -35.17 33.58
C THR A 216 16.60 -35.80 34.06
N GLU A 217 15.94 -36.59 33.22
CA GLU A 217 14.71 -37.30 33.61
C GLU A 217 14.95 -38.24 34.81
N LYS A 218 16.13 -38.89 34.86
CA LYS A 218 16.54 -39.75 35.98
C LYS A 218 16.67 -38.97 37.29
N GLN A 219 17.26 -37.79 37.27
CA GLN A 219 17.39 -36.94 38.47
C GLN A 219 16.03 -36.46 38.97
N VAL A 220 15.08 -36.18 38.06
CA VAL A 220 13.72 -35.80 38.43
C VAL A 220 12.97 -36.94 39.14
N LEU A 221 13.14 -38.19 38.68
CA LEU A 221 12.61 -39.37 39.36
C LEU A 221 13.25 -39.57 40.73
N GLU A 222 14.57 -39.40 40.83
CA GLU A 222 15.29 -39.51 42.11
C GLU A 222 14.84 -38.42 43.11
N ILE A 223 14.64 -37.18 42.66
CA ILE A 223 14.09 -36.09 43.49
C ILE A 223 12.72 -36.49 44.09
N ARG A 224 11.84 -37.08 43.27
CA ARG A 224 10.53 -37.53 43.75
C ARG A 224 10.66 -38.68 44.75
N LYS A 225 11.57 -39.63 44.50
CA LYS A 225 11.84 -40.74 45.42
C LYS A 225 12.39 -40.25 46.75
N LEU A 226 13.41 -39.38 46.75
CA LEU A 226 13.96 -38.77 47.97
C LEU A 226 12.89 -38.06 48.79
N ARG A 227 11.90 -37.45 48.14
CA ARG A 227 10.78 -36.83 48.86
C ARG A 227 9.89 -37.88 49.54
N ILE A 228 9.60 -39.00 48.88
CA ILE A 228 8.84 -40.12 49.44
C ILE A 228 9.60 -40.75 50.61
N ASP A 229 10.92 -40.88 50.48
CA ASP A 229 11.83 -41.41 51.51
C ASP A 229 12.01 -40.45 52.70
N GLY A 230 11.29 -39.32 52.74
CA GLY A 230 11.22 -38.42 53.88
C GLY A 230 12.23 -37.27 53.90
N PHE A 231 13.11 -37.15 52.89
CA PHE A 231 14.10 -36.09 52.85
C PHE A 231 13.46 -34.69 52.68
N SER A 232 14.10 -33.68 53.27
CA SER A 232 13.64 -32.29 53.26
C SER A 232 13.86 -31.63 51.89
N LEU A 233 13.06 -30.59 51.58
CA LEU A 233 13.25 -29.83 50.35
C LEU A 233 14.60 -29.11 50.31
N ASP A 234 15.14 -28.69 51.46
CA ASP A 234 16.44 -28.03 51.55
C ASP A 234 17.59 -29.00 51.24
N TYR A 235 17.53 -30.23 51.77
CA TYR A 235 18.51 -31.26 51.42
C TYR A 235 18.54 -31.55 49.92
N ILE A 236 17.36 -31.70 49.30
CA ILE A 236 17.25 -32.00 47.86
C ILE A 236 17.71 -30.79 47.03
N LYS A 237 17.37 -29.57 47.45
CA LYS A 237 17.81 -28.32 46.84
C LYS A 237 19.34 -28.27 46.76
N ASP A 238 20.02 -28.49 47.89
CA ASP A 238 21.48 -28.46 47.98
C ASP A 238 22.11 -29.60 47.18
N LYS A 239 21.57 -30.83 47.27
CA LYS A 239 22.07 -32.01 46.52
C LYS A 239 22.10 -31.80 45.00
N TYR A 240 21.10 -31.14 44.43
CA TYR A 240 21.00 -30.91 42.98
C TYR A 240 21.36 -29.49 42.54
N SER A 241 21.77 -28.61 43.47
CA SER A 241 22.09 -27.20 43.18
C SER A 241 20.97 -26.47 42.39
N ILE A 242 19.71 -26.74 42.75
CA ILE A 242 18.53 -26.09 42.15
C ILE A 242 17.79 -25.27 43.20
N SER A 243 16.81 -24.45 42.81
CA SER A 243 16.04 -23.68 43.80
C SER A 243 15.02 -24.54 44.57
N LYS A 244 14.71 -24.17 45.81
CA LYS A 244 13.71 -24.87 46.65
C LYS A 244 12.33 -24.87 45.99
N SER A 245 12.00 -23.78 45.28
CA SER A 245 10.78 -23.66 44.48
C SER A 245 10.78 -24.62 43.29
N ALA A 246 11.92 -24.85 42.63
CA ALA A 246 12.04 -25.85 41.57
C ALA A 246 11.82 -27.28 42.12
N VAL A 247 12.44 -27.62 43.27
CA VAL A 247 12.18 -28.91 43.95
C VAL A 247 10.70 -29.07 44.26
N SER A 248 10.07 -28.06 44.87
CA SER A 248 8.62 -28.08 45.17
C SER A 248 7.77 -28.24 43.90
N ALA A 249 8.12 -27.57 42.81
CA ALA A 249 7.39 -27.68 41.55
C ALA A 249 7.54 -29.05 40.88
N ILE A 250 8.69 -29.72 41.05
CA ILE A 250 8.94 -31.09 40.57
C ILE A 250 8.15 -32.11 41.40
N VAL A 251 8.21 -32.00 42.73
CA VAL A 251 7.51 -32.87 43.67
C VAL A 251 5.99 -32.79 43.47
N ASN A 252 5.46 -31.57 43.36
CA ASN A 252 4.02 -31.34 43.18
C ASN A 252 3.56 -31.51 41.72
N ARG A 253 4.39 -32.09 40.85
CA ARG A 253 4.11 -32.32 39.41
C ARG A 253 3.58 -31.09 38.66
N ARG A 254 3.95 -29.89 39.10
CA ARG A 254 3.66 -28.64 38.37
C ARG A 254 4.56 -28.48 37.15
N THR A 255 5.78 -29.00 37.26
CA THR A 255 6.77 -29.10 36.18
C THR A 255 7.11 -30.58 35.91
N TRP A 256 7.78 -30.86 34.79
CA TRP A 256 8.16 -32.22 34.39
C TRP A 256 6.99 -33.23 34.35
N LYS A 257 5.80 -32.79 33.91
CA LYS A 257 4.56 -33.59 33.89
C LYS A 257 4.59 -34.86 33.04
N HIS A 258 5.55 -34.95 32.12
CA HIS A 258 5.70 -36.08 31.19
C HIS A 258 6.50 -37.24 31.80
N ILE A 259 7.16 -36.98 32.93
CA ILE A 259 7.86 -37.94 33.80
C ILE A 259 6.99 -38.12 35.04
#